data_AF-A0AAE7TRD1-F1
#
_entry.id   AF-A0AAE7TRD1-F1
#
_cell.length_a   1.000
_cell.length_b   1.000
_cell.length_c   1.000
_cell.angle_alpha   90.00
_cell.angle_beta   90.00
_cell.angle_gamma   90.00
#
_symmetry.space_group_name_H-M   'P 1'
#
loop_
_entity.id
_entity.type
_entity.pdbx_description
1 polymer ?
#
loop_
_entity_poly.entity_id
_entity_poly.type
_entity_poly.pdbx_seq_one_letter_code
_entity_poly.pdbx_strand_id
1 'polypeptide(L)'
;MPTAITPETSLATELHYSANERIEAFSNNDEKAESFELNEQSFEIIKENAPKYSYLKVYLNNEALKNSAPLVFVDMPSFDSPISSHTHAILEYLERGVHFVILTSAEESSLTKRMVRELKNLLEFDKGLSFILSKTNLRTPSQVEEISHYIIQDQIQDHLDLTTHLIYSDKDNNALLEVADKIDAEKLFSSLYLERLKFLNS
;
A
#
# COMPACT_ATOMS: atom_id res chain seq x y z
N MET A 1 0.21 -19.81 7.87
CA MET A 1 -0.46 -18.88 6.95
C MET A 1 -0.56 -19.58 5.60
N PRO A 2 -1.76 -19.81 5.03
CA PRO A 2 -1.86 -20.40 3.71
C PRO A 2 -1.36 -19.38 2.68
N THR A 3 -0.31 -19.72 1.94
CA THR A 3 0.35 -18.88 0.94
C THR A 3 -0.31 -18.97 -0.45
N ALA A 4 -1.63 -18.99 -0.52
CA ALA A 4 -2.34 -19.17 -1.77
C ALA A 4 -3.62 -18.33 -1.83
N ILE A 5 -3.43 -17.00 -1.91
CA ILE A 5 -4.44 -16.11 -2.47
C ILE A 5 -3.78 -15.54 -3.73
N THR A 6 -4.30 -15.91 -4.90
CA THR A 6 -3.77 -15.54 -6.22
C THR A 6 -3.84 -14.01 -6.43
N PRO A 7 -2.83 -13.39 -7.06
CA PRO A 7 -2.61 -11.95 -7.06
C PRO A 7 -3.41 -11.25 -8.16
N GLU A 8 -4.71 -11.09 -7.98
CA GLU A 8 -5.48 -10.04 -8.67
C GLU A 8 -6.57 -9.54 -7.72
N THR A 9 -6.15 -8.80 -6.68
CA THR A 9 -7.10 -8.08 -5.83
C THR A 9 -7.71 -6.96 -6.66
N SER A 10 -8.99 -7.05 -7.01
CA SER A 10 -9.69 -5.98 -7.75
C SER A 10 -10.10 -4.82 -6.85
N LEU A 11 -10.23 -5.08 -5.54
CA LEU A 11 -10.64 -4.12 -4.52
C LEU A 11 -9.48 -3.81 -3.57
N ALA A 12 -9.30 -2.54 -3.24
CA ALA A 12 -8.41 -2.14 -2.17
C ALA A 12 -8.94 -2.65 -0.82
N THR A 13 -8.05 -3.09 0.05
CA THR A 13 -8.40 -3.70 1.35
C THR A 13 -7.67 -3.00 2.49
N GLU A 14 -8.42 -2.31 3.34
CA GLU A 14 -7.90 -1.70 4.56
C GLU A 14 -7.85 -2.74 5.69
N LEU A 15 -6.74 -2.78 6.42
CA LEU A 15 -6.56 -3.61 7.60
C LEU A 15 -6.73 -2.76 8.86
N HIS A 16 -7.71 -3.14 9.68
CA HIS A 16 -8.08 -2.46 10.91
C HIS A 16 -7.97 -3.40 12.11
N TYR A 17 -7.55 -2.88 13.26
CA TYR A 17 -7.64 -3.63 14.51
C TYR A 17 -9.09 -3.66 15.03
N SER A 18 -9.53 -4.83 15.51
CA SER A 18 -10.79 -5.00 16.24
C SER A 18 -10.76 -6.30 17.04
N ALA A 19 -11.33 -6.30 18.25
CA ALA A 19 -11.55 -7.53 19.00
C ALA A 19 -12.60 -8.45 18.32
N ASN A 20 -13.52 -7.86 17.54
CA ASN A 20 -14.51 -8.59 16.75
C ASN A 20 -14.09 -8.63 15.29
N GLU A 21 -13.63 -9.79 14.84
CA GLU A 21 -13.12 -10.03 13.49
C GLU A 21 -14.25 -10.12 12.47
N ARG A 22 -14.13 -9.37 11.38
CA ARG A 22 -15.15 -9.28 10.33
C ARG A 22 -14.61 -8.63 9.07
N ILE A 23 -15.37 -8.74 7.99
CA ILE A 23 -15.13 -8.01 6.75
C ILE A 23 -16.31 -7.06 6.54
N GLU A 24 -16.04 -5.83 6.12
CA GLU A 24 -17.05 -4.85 5.73
C GLU A 24 -16.75 -4.36 4.32
N ALA A 25 -17.76 -4.43 3.45
CA ALA A 25 -17.66 -3.93 2.08
C ALA A 25 -18.33 -2.56 1.97
N PHE A 26 -17.67 -1.64 1.27
CA PHE A 26 -18.10 -0.24 1.16
C PHE A 26 -18.36 0.13 -0.30
N SER A 27 -19.36 1.00 -0.51
CA SER A 27 -19.59 1.67 -1.79
C SER A 27 -18.76 2.95 -1.93
N ASN A 28 -18.77 3.54 -3.11
CA ASN A 28 -18.00 4.74 -3.48
C ASN A 28 -18.32 6.01 -2.66
N ASN A 29 -19.43 6.03 -1.93
CA ASN A 29 -19.86 7.12 -1.05
C ASN A 29 -19.51 6.87 0.43
N ASP A 30 -18.62 5.92 0.72
CA ASP A 30 -18.25 5.51 2.08
C ASP A 30 -19.38 4.91 2.93
N GLU A 31 -20.49 4.54 2.31
CA GLU A 31 -21.54 3.82 3.01
C GLU A 31 -21.19 2.34 3.10
N LYS A 32 -21.38 1.78 4.30
CA LYS A 32 -21.26 0.34 4.51
C LYS A 32 -22.38 -0.34 3.73
N ALA A 33 -22.00 -1.08 2.71
CA ALA A 33 -22.93 -1.86 1.90
C ALA A 33 -23.29 -3.16 2.63
N GLU A 34 -22.27 -3.95 2.99
CA GLU A 34 -22.45 -5.30 3.52
C GLU A 34 -21.41 -5.65 4.60
N SER A 35 -21.74 -6.64 5.43
CA SER A 35 -20.86 -7.16 6.49
C SER A 35 -20.79 -8.68 6.36
N PHE A 36 -19.58 -9.22 6.43
CA PHE A 36 -19.33 -10.64 6.32
C PHE A 36 -18.49 -11.13 7.49
N GLU A 37 -18.58 -12.43 7.76
CA GLU A 37 -17.66 -13.10 8.68
C GLU A 37 -16.27 -13.21 8.05
N LEU A 38 -15.22 -13.23 8.88
CA LEU A 38 -13.86 -13.43 8.41
C LEU A 38 -13.60 -14.90 8.10
N ASN A 39 -13.92 -15.34 6.88
CA ASN A 39 -13.68 -16.70 6.40
C ASN A 39 -13.47 -16.73 4.87
N GLU A 40 -12.92 -17.84 4.36
CA GLU A 40 -12.62 -18.01 2.93
C GLU A 40 -13.88 -17.90 2.05
N GLN A 41 -15.01 -18.44 2.51
CA GLN A 41 -16.28 -18.40 1.77
C GLN A 41 -16.76 -16.96 1.54
N SER A 42 -16.57 -16.08 2.52
CA SER A 42 -16.94 -14.67 2.43
C SER A 42 -16.08 -13.95 1.39
N PHE A 43 -14.78 -14.27 1.30
CA PHE A 43 -13.91 -13.71 0.26
C PHE A 43 -14.33 -14.11 -1.15
N GLU A 44 -14.76 -15.37 -1.35
CA GLU A 44 -15.28 -15.82 -2.64
C GLU A 44 -16.57 -15.07 -3.03
N ILE A 45 -17.52 -14.91 -2.09
CA ILE A 45 -18.75 -14.14 -2.32
C ILE A 45 -18.42 -12.68 -2.69
N ILE A 46 -17.49 -12.06 -1.96
CA ILE A 46 -17.05 -10.69 -2.22
C ILE A 46 -16.42 -10.58 -3.60
N LYS A 47 -15.57 -11.55 -3.98
CA LYS A 47 -14.90 -11.58 -5.28
C LYS A 47 -15.90 -11.70 -6.43
N GLU A 48 -16.91 -12.55 -6.31
CA GLU A 48 -17.99 -12.68 -7.28
C GLU A 48 -18.81 -11.38 -7.42
N ASN A 49 -18.92 -10.62 -6.33
CA ASN A 49 -19.68 -9.37 -6.27
C ASN A 49 -18.81 -8.11 -6.33
N ALA A 50 -17.51 -8.24 -6.63
CA ALA A 50 -16.53 -7.16 -6.52
C ALA A 50 -16.94 -5.87 -7.25
N PRO A 51 -17.58 -5.89 -8.44
CA PRO A 51 -18.02 -4.66 -9.11
C PRO A 51 -19.05 -3.82 -8.34
N LYS A 52 -19.67 -4.37 -7.28
CA LYS A 52 -20.62 -3.65 -6.42
C LYS A 52 -19.93 -2.81 -5.34
N TYR A 53 -18.67 -3.10 -5.06
CA TYR A 53 -17.92 -2.51 -3.96
C TYR A 53 -16.79 -1.64 -4.50
N SER A 54 -16.41 -0.64 -3.73
CA SER A 54 -15.25 0.22 -4.01
C SER A 54 -14.01 -0.30 -3.28
N TYR A 55 -14.16 -0.62 -2.00
CA TYR A 55 -13.08 -1.13 -1.17
C TYR A 55 -13.63 -1.96 0.00
N LEU A 56 -12.72 -2.64 0.70
CA LEU A 56 -13.02 -3.49 1.85
C LEU A 56 -12.33 -2.95 3.10
N LYS A 57 -12.95 -3.13 4.26
CA LYS A 57 -12.29 -3.05 5.56
C LYS A 57 -12.30 -4.42 6.21
N VAL A 58 -11.12 -4.95 6.49
CA VAL A 58 -10.94 -6.21 7.20
C VAL A 58 -10.49 -5.88 8.61
N TYR A 59 -11.32 -6.30 9.57
CA TYR A 59 -11.07 -6.09 10.98
C TYR A 59 -10.49 -7.36 11.59
N LEU A 60 -9.32 -7.26 12.19
CA LEU A 60 -8.54 -8.38 12.72
C LEU A 60 -8.17 -8.15 14.18
N ASN A 61 -8.20 -9.23 14.97
CA ASN A 61 -7.71 -9.18 16.35
C ASN A 61 -6.21 -9.47 16.36
N ASN A 62 -5.44 -8.54 15.81
CA ASN A 62 -4.00 -8.67 15.65
C ASN A 62 -3.26 -7.58 16.42
N GLU A 63 -2.35 -7.98 17.32
CA GLU A 63 -1.61 -7.05 18.17
C GLU A 63 -0.66 -6.14 17.37
N ALA A 64 -0.13 -6.56 16.22
CA ALA A 64 0.70 -5.67 15.39
C ALA A 64 -0.14 -4.51 14.81
N LEU A 65 -1.36 -4.79 14.34
CA LEU A 65 -2.30 -3.76 13.87
C LEU A 65 -2.77 -2.84 15.00
N LYS A 66 -2.92 -3.39 16.21
CA LYS A 66 -3.24 -2.59 17.40
C LYS A 66 -2.11 -1.62 17.75
N ASN A 67 -0.88 -2.10 17.69
CA ASN A 67 0.32 -1.32 18.04
C ASN A 67 0.72 -0.33 16.95
N SER A 68 0.29 -0.53 15.71
CA SER A 68 0.54 0.39 14.60
C SER A 68 -0.43 1.58 14.56
N ALA A 69 -1.44 1.64 15.43
CA ALA A 69 -2.35 2.77 15.48
C ALA A 69 -1.58 4.10 15.69
N PRO A 70 -1.93 5.19 14.98
CA PRO A 70 -3.13 5.38 14.16
C PRO A 70 -2.99 5.01 12.66
N LEU A 71 -1.93 4.28 12.26
CA LEU A 71 -1.72 3.89 10.87
C LEU A 71 -2.72 2.80 10.44
N VAL A 72 -3.26 2.96 9.23
CA VAL A 72 -4.11 1.97 8.55
C VAL A 72 -3.33 1.44 7.36
N PHE A 73 -3.11 0.12 7.31
CA PHE A 73 -2.46 -0.51 6.17
C PHE A 73 -3.51 -0.81 5.10
N VAL A 74 -3.15 -0.55 3.85
CA VAL A 74 -4.03 -0.78 2.71
C VAL A 74 -3.30 -1.67 1.72
N ASP A 75 -3.87 -2.84 1.44
CA ASP A 75 -3.45 -3.65 0.32
C ASP A 75 -4.15 -3.16 -0.94
N MET A 76 -3.36 -2.76 -1.93
CA MET A 76 -3.85 -2.13 -3.15
C MET A 76 -3.65 -3.02 -4.37
N PRO A 77 -4.57 -2.96 -5.35
CA PRO A 77 -4.34 -3.57 -6.65
C PRO A 77 -3.05 -3.10 -7.31
N SER A 78 -2.41 -3.99 -8.08
CA SER A 78 -1.15 -3.67 -8.75
C SER A 78 -1.32 -2.61 -9.84
N PHE A 79 -0.32 -1.71 -9.95
CA PHE A 79 -0.29 -0.67 -10.97
C PHE A 79 -0.18 -1.21 -12.39
N ASP A 80 0.25 -2.45 -12.60
CA ASP A 80 0.51 -3.00 -13.94
C ASP A 80 -0.65 -3.85 -14.49
N SER A 81 -1.74 -4.00 -13.73
CA SER A 81 -2.90 -4.75 -14.21
C SER A 81 -3.67 -4.00 -15.31
N PRO A 82 -4.11 -4.67 -16.40
CA PRO A 82 -4.77 -4.07 -17.56
C PRO A 82 -6.26 -3.73 -17.34
N ILE A 83 -6.82 -4.01 -16.15
CA ILE A 83 -8.27 -3.91 -15.88
C ILE A 83 -8.64 -2.50 -15.38
N SER A 84 -9.66 -1.89 -15.98
CA SER A 84 -10.15 -0.54 -15.68
C SER A 84 -10.62 -0.33 -14.24
N SER A 85 -11.01 -1.39 -13.53
CA SER A 85 -11.37 -1.34 -12.10
C SER A 85 -10.19 -0.99 -11.19
N HIS A 86 -8.96 -1.28 -11.60
CA HIS A 86 -7.77 -0.97 -10.80
C HIS A 86 -7.42 0.52 -10.81
N THR A 87 -7.63 1.20 -11.95
CA THR A 87 -7.46 2.65 -12.03
C THR A 87 -8.38 3.35 -11.03
N HIS A 88 -9.60 2.85 -10.82
CA HIS A 88 -10.53 3.45 -9.86
C HIS A 88 -10.04 3.32 -8.42
N ALA A 89 -9.59 2.12 -8.01
CA ALA A 89 -9.04 1.90 -6.67
C ALA A 89 -7.77 2.71 -6.43
N ILE A 90 -6.90 2.84 -7.44
CA ILE A 90 -5.72 3.72 -7.36
C ILE A 90 -6.15 5.17 -7.16
N LEU A 91 -7.05 5.70 -8.00
CA LEU A 91 -7.53 7.08 -7.90
C LEU A 91 -8.21 7.38 -6.55
N GLU A 92 -9.04 6.45 -6.05
CA GLU A 92 -9.73 6.62 -4.77
C GLU A 92 -8.74 6.70 -3.59
N TYR A 93 -7.67 5.90 -3.63
CA TYR A 93 -6.62 5.97 -2.62
C TYR A 93 -5.57 7.05 -2.91
N LEU A 94 -5.47 7.61 -4.11
CA LEU A 94 -4.72 8.86 -4.31
C LEU A 94 -5.30 9.98 -3.44
N GLU A 95 -6.62 10.05 -3.30
CA GLU A 95 -7.23 11.05 -2.41
C GLU A 95 -7.02 10.72 -0.93
N ARG A 96 -7.25 9.45 -0.54
CA ARG A 96 -7.27 9.03 0.88
C ARG A 96 -5.89 8.70 1.47
N GLY A 97 -5.03 8.10 0.66
CA GLY A 97 -3.70 7.64 1.07
C GLY A 97 -2.77 8.81 1.33
N VAL A 98 -1.87 8.64 2.29
CA VAL A 98 -0.92 9.68 2.71
C VAL A 98 0.53 9.29 2.40
N HIS A 99 0.81 7.99 2.42
CA HIS A 99 2.12 7.43 2.16
C HIS A 99 1.96 6.09 1.44
N PHE A 100 2.76 5.86 0.40
CA PHE A 100 2.70 4.66 -0.43
C PHE A 100 4.01 3.88 -0.33
N VAL A 101 3.89 2.57 -0.19
CA VAL A 101 5.03 1.65 -0.13
C VAL A 101 5.10 0.88 -1.44
N ILE A 102 6.15 1.13 -2.21
CA ILE A 102 6.33 0.61 -3.56
C ILE A 102 7.21 -0.64 -3.48
N LEU A 103 6.62 -1.78 -3.81
CA LEU A 103 7.32 -3.06 -3.86
C LEU A 103 7.85 -3.32 -5.28
N THR A 104 9.16 -3.51 -5.40
CA THR A 104 9.80 -3.95 -6.64
C THR A 104 10.60 -5.22 -6.41
N SER A 105 10.79 -6.05 -7.44
CA SER A 105 11.49 -7.33 -7.34
C SER A 105 12.93 -7.21 -7.82
N ALA A 106 13.88 -7.79 -7.08
CA ALA A 106 15.27 -7.95 -7.53
C ALA A 106 15.40 -8.81 -8.81
N GLU A 107 14.35 -9.52 -9.20
CA GLU A 107 14.29 -10.23 -10.49
C GLU A 107 13.99 -9.27 -11.66
N GLU A 108 13.12 -8.28 -11.45
CA GLU A 108 12.71 -7.29 -12.46
C GLU A 108 13.78 -6.23 -12.69
N SER A 109 14.60 -5.95 -11.68
CA SER A 109 15.78 -5.06 -11.73
C SER A 109 15.52 -3.62 -12.17
N SER A 110 14.26 -3.20 -12.31
CA SER A 110 13.89 -1.87 -12.79
C SER A 110 12.45 -1.52 -12.40
N LEU A 111 12.10 -0.24 -12.44
CA LEU A 111 10.72 0.21 -12.32
C LEU A 111 10.11 0.29 -13.73
N THR A 112 8.86 -0.16 -13.89
CA THR A 112 8.19 -0.04 -15.19
C THR A 112 7.92 1.43 -15.51
N LYS A 113 7.91 1.80 -16.79
CA LYS A 113 7.57 3.18 -17.22
C LYS A 113 6.19 3.62 -16.73
N ARG A 114 5.25 2.69 -16.64
CA ARG A 114 3.91 2.93 -16.10
C ARG A 114 4.01 3.27 -14.61
N MET A 115 4.70 2.45 -13.83
CA MET A 115 4.92 2.70 -12.41
C MET A 115 5.56 4.08 -12.17
N VAL A 116 6.66 4.40 -12.86
CA VAL A 116 7.32 5.72 -12.74
C VAL A 116 6.34 6.88 -13.00
N ARG A 117 5.45 6.76 -13.99
CA ARG A 117 4.42 7.78 -14.25
C ARG A 117 3.40 7.89 -13.11
N GLU A 118 2.92 6.78 -12.56
CA GLU A 118 1.98 6.83 -11.43
C GLU A 118 2.65 7.36 -10.15
N LEU A 119 3.93 7.07 -9.93
CA LEU A 119 4.71 7.64 -8.83
C LEU A 119 4.87 9.16 -8.97
N LYS A 120 5.02 9.68 -10.19
CA LYS A 120 5.00 11.14 -10.43
C LYS A 120 3.67 11.75 -10.03
N ASN A 121 2.56 11.13 -10.45
CA ASN A 121 1.23 11.60 -10.06
C ASN A 121 1.09 11.64 -8.53
N LEU A 122 1.54 10.60 -7.83
CA LEU A 122 1.56 10.55 -6.36
C LEU A 122 2.32 11.73 -5.73
N LEU A 123 3.50 12.05 -6.26
CA LEU A 123 4.31 13.17 -5.76
C LEU A 123 3.67 14.53 -6.03
N GLU A 124 2.97 14.70 -7.16
CA GLU A 124 2.21 15.92 -7.45
C GLU A 124 1.08 16.18 -6.43
N PHE A 125 0.59 15.13 -5.75
CA PHE A 125 -0.39 15.23 -4.67
C PHE A 125 0.23 15.16 -3.27
N ASP A 126 1.51 15.52 -3.14
CA ASP A 126 2.27 15.58 -1.89
C ASP A 126 2.25 14.26 -1.10
N LYS A 127 2.19 13.11 -1.79
CA LYS A 127 2.19 11.80 -1.14
C LYS A 127 3.61 11.35 -0.83
N GLY A 128 3.81 10.81 0.37
CA GLY A 128 5.08 10.20 0.76
C GLY A 128 5.29 8.86 0.04
N LEU A 129 6.54 8.57 -0.34
CA LEU A 129 6.91 7.31 -1.00
C LEU A 129 8.01 6.60 -0.22
N SER A 130 7.86 5.29 -0.01
CA SER A 130 8.92 4.38 0.43
C SER A 130 9.07 3.24 -0.56
N PHE A 131 10.28 2.70 -0.71
CA PHE A 131 10.55 1.65 -1.69
C PHE A 131 11.12 0.41 -1.00
N ILE A 132 10.54 -0.75 -1.34
CA ILE A 132 10.99 -2.06 -0.88
C ILE A 132 11.51 -2.84 -2.09
N LEU A 133 12.75 -3.33 -2.01
CA LEU A 133 13.31 -4.28 -2.96
C LEU A 133 13.13 -5.70 -2.40
N SER A 134 12.23 -6.47 -2.99
CA SER A 134 11.90 -7.84 -2.58
C SER A 134 12.74 -8.89 -3.29
N LYS A 135 12.71 -10.12 -2.74
CA LYS A 135 13.38 -11.31 -3.28
C LYS A 135 14.89 -11.14 -3.41
N THR A 136 15.49 -10.34 -2.53
CA THR A 136 16.95 -10.10 -2.52
C THR A 136 17.73 -11.40 -2.27
N ASN A 137 17.14 -12.37 -1.57
CA ASN A 137 17.69 -13.70 -1.35
C ASN A 137 17.88 -14.55 -2.62
N LEU A 138 17.32 -14.15 -3.77
CA LEU A 138 17.52 -14.83 -5.06
C LEU A 138 18.74 -14.34 -5.84
N ARG A 139 19.44 -13.32 -5.32
CA ARG A 139 20.60 -12.68 -5.95
C ARG A 139 21.77 -12.65 -4.96
N THR A 140 22.97 -12.42 -5.48
CA THR A 140 24.13 -12.19 -4.60
C THR A 140 24.08 -10.80 -3.98
N PRO A 141 24.73 -10.55 -2.83
CA PRO A 141 24.75 -9.22 -2.21
C PRO A 141 25.24 -8.12 -3.16
N SER A 142 26.30 -8.40 -3.95
CA SER A 142 26.82 -7.45 -4.94
C SER A 142 25.83 -7.14 -6.06
N GLN A 143 25.05 -8.14 -6.51
CA GLN A 143 23.99 -7.91 -7.51
C GLN A 143 22.84 -7.09 -6.94
N VAL A 144 22.44 -7.34 -5.69
CA VAL A 144 21.41 -6.55 -5.02
C VAL A 144 21.84 -5.10 -4.88
N GLU A 145 23.11 -4.86 -4.53
CA GLU A 145 23.69 -3.52 -4.45
C GLU A 145 23.71 -2.79 -5.80
N GLU A 146 24.14 -3.47 -6.87
CA GLU A 146 24.14 -2.93 -8.23
C GLU A 146 22.72 -2.56 -8.70
N ILE A 147 21.76 -3.47 -8.51
CA ILE A 147 20.34 -3.22 -8.83
C ILE A 147 19.80 -2.04 -8.00
N SER A 148 20.15 -1.98 -6.73
CA SER A 148 19.69 -0.91 -5.83
C SER A 148 20.23 0.44 -6.25
N HIS A 149 21.52 0.53 -6.60
CA HIS A 149 22.11 1.75 -7.12
C HIS A 149 21.45 2.19 -8.43
N TYR A 150 21.23 1.26 -9.37
CA TYR A 150 20.54 1.57 -10.63
C TYR A 150 19.11 2.10 -10.39
N ILE A 151 18.33 1.44 -9.52
CA ILE A 151 16.97 1.90 -9.21
C ILE A 151 17.00 3.26 -8.52
N ILE A 152 17.90 3.48 -7.56
CA ILE A 152 17.96 4.75 -6.82
C ILE A 152 18.43 5.89 -7.73
N GLN A 153 19.51 5.71 -8.48
CA GLN A 153 20.10 6.77 -9.29
C GLN A 153 19.32 6.99 -10.60
N ASP A 154 19.25 5.97 -11.45
CA ASP A 154 18.74 6.14 -12.82
C ASP A 154 17.21 6.20 -12.90
N GLN A 155 16.49 5.68 -11.89
CA GLN A 155 15.02 5.63 -11.93
C GLN A 155 14.40 6.59 -10.92
N ILE A 156 14.78 6.53 -9.65
CA ILE A 156 14.15 7.34 -8.61
C ILE A 156 14.69 8.77 -8.63
N GLN A 157 16.01 8.98 -8.60
CA GLN A 157 16.58 10.32 -8.59
C GLN A 157 16.34 11.02 -9.93
N ASP A 158 16.72 10.41 -11.05
CA ASP A 158 16.62 11.04 -12.37
C ASP A 158 15.18 11.32 -12.82
N HIS A 159 14.22 10.47 -12.44
CA HIS A 159 12.84 10.62 -12.92
C HIS A 159 11.90 11.21 -11.88
N LEU A 160 12.12 10.97 -10.59
CA LEU A 160 11.23 11.42 -9.51
C LEU A 160 11.82 12.55 -8.66
N ASP A 161 13.10 12.91 -8.85
CA ASP A 161 13.83 13.89 -8.04
C ASP A 161 13.78 13.60 -6.52
N LEU A 162 13.79 12.30 -6.18
CA LEU A 162 13.75 11.82 -4.82
C LEU A 162 15.11 11.25 -4.39
N THR A 163 15.55 11.63 -3.21
CA THR A 163 16.62 10.94 -2.49
C THR A 163 15.99 9.97 -1.50
N THR A 164 16.17 8.67 -1.71
CA THR A 164 15.58 7.64 -0.85
C THR A 164 16.52 6.44 -0.70
N HIS A 165 16.17 5.55 0.24
CA HIS A 165 16.84 4.27 0.44
C HIS A 165 15.87 3.13 0.18
N LEU A 166 16.35 2.08 -0.47
CA LEU A 166 15.60 0.84 -0.64
C LEU A 166 15.68 0.01 0.64
N ILE A 167 14.52 -0.43 1.13
CA ILE A 167 14.45 -1.42 2.20
C ILE A 167 14.47 -2.79 1.57
N TYR A 168 15.41 -3.63 1.96
CA TYR A 168 15.57 -4.96 1.39
C TYR A 168 14.61 -5.92 2.07
N SER A 169 13.87 -6.69 1.27
CA SER A 169 12.95 -7.72 1.76
C SER A 169 13.34 -9.09 1.22
N ASP A 170 13.46 -10.04 2.14
CA ASP A 170 13.62 -11.47 1.87
C ASP A 170 12.52 -12.28 2.58
N LYS A 171 12.64 -13.61 2.58
CA LYS A 171 11.65 -14.50 3.19
C LYS A 171 11.63 -14.47 4.71
N ASP A 172 12.68 -13.94 5.32
CA ASP A 172 12.96 -14.05 6.76
C ASP A 172 12.77 -12.71 7.49
N ASN A 173 12.62 -11.61 6.75
CA ASN A 173 12.44 -10.27 7.31
C ASN A 173 11.03 -9.68 7.08
N ASN A 174 10.64 -8.74 7.95
CA ASN A 174 9.37 -8.02 7.84
C ASN A 174 9.61 -6.56 7.42
N ALA A 175 9.98 -6.37 6.16
CA ALA A 175 10.30 -5.06 5.59
C ALA A 175 9.15 -4.04 5.71
N LEU A 176 7.90 -4.49 5.71
CA LEU A 176 6.74 -3.62 5.88
C LEU A 176 6.68 -3.00 7.28
N LEU A 177 7.01 -3.76 8.33
CA LEU A 177 7.12 -3.21 9.69
C LEU A 177 8.27 -2.20 9.78
N GLU A 178 9.41 -2.47 9.14
CA GLU A 178 10.52 -1.52 9.11
C GLU A 178 10.14 -0.20 8.42
N VAL A 179 9.35 -0.27 7.33
CA VAL A 179 8.78 0.94 6.72
C VAL A 179 7.85 1.65 7.69
N ALA A 180 6.94 0.92 8.35
CA ALA A 180 5.99 1.50 9.27
C ALA A 180 6.68 2.21 10.45
N ASP A 181 7.74 1.63 11.01
CA ASP A 181 8.53 2.23 12.10
C ASP A 181 9.26 3.51 11.67
N LYS A 182 9.59 3.63 10.38
CA LYS A 182 10.19 4.84 9.80
C LYS A 182 9.16 5.92 9.47
N ILE A 183 7.87 5.56 9.40
CA ILE A 183 6.77 6.50 9.15
C ILE A 183 6.34 7.11 10.48
N ASP A 184 6.65 8.40 10.66
CA ASP A 184 6.18 9.17 11.81
C ASP A 184 4.71 9.56 11.61
N ALA A 185 3.83 8.79 12.24
CA ALA A 185 2.38 8.99 12.17
C ALA A 185 1.94 10.36 12.75
N GLU A 186 2.62 10.85 13.80
CA GLU A 186 2.30 12.16 14.40
C GLU A 186 2.70 13.30 13.46
N LYS A 187 3.86 13.19 12.81
CA LYS A 187 4.31 14.17 11.82
C LYS A 187 3.41 14.18 10.58
N LEU A 188 2.97 13.02 10.10
CA LEU A 188 2.01 12.91 8.99
C LEU A 188 0.65 13.52 9.37
N PHE A 189 0.14 13.21 10.56
CA PHE A 189 -1.11 13.81 11.05
C PHE A 189 -0.97 15.35 11.15
N SER A 190 0.15 15.79 11.71
CA SER A 190 0.48 17.20 11.85
C SER A 190 0.51 17.92 10.50
N SER A 191 1.19 17.38 9.48
CA SER A 191 1.24 18.02 8.15
C SER A 191 -0.11 18.09 7.45
N LEU A 192 -0.97 17.07 7.64
CA LEU A 192 -2.27 17.01 6.97
C LEU A 192 -3.33 17.88 7.64
N TYR A 193 -3.32 17.94 8.99
CA TYR A 193 -4.44 18.51 9.74
C TYR A 193 -4.09 19.78 10.52
N LEU A 194 -2.83 20.09 10.86
CA LEU A 194 -2.54 21.28 11.67
C LEU A 194 -2.90 22.58 10.98
N GLU A 195 -2.62 22.73 9.68
CA GLU A 195 -3.02 23.95 8.97
C GLU A 195 -4.55 24.08 8.96
N ARG A 196 -5.26 23.00 8.64
CA ARG A 196 -6.72 22.99 8.59
C ARG A 196 -7.37 23.23 9.95
N LEU A 197 -6.80 22.69 11.03
CA LEU A 197 -7.27 22.89 12.40
C LEU A 197 -7.00 24.32 12.91
N LYS A 198 -5.91 24.97 12.48
CA LYS A 198 -5.65 26.39 12.80
C LYS A 198 -6.68 27.33 12.19
N PHE A 199 -7.15 27.03 10.98
CA PHE A 199 -8.22 27.77 10.31
C PHE A 199 -9.59 27.59 10.95
N LEU A 200 -9.88 26.43 11.54
CA LEU A 200 -11.17 26.17 12.22
C LEU A 200 -11.27 26.83 13.61
N ASN A 201 -10.13 27.16 14.21
CA ASN A 201 -10.04 27.78 15.54
C ASN A 201 -9.72 29.28 15.50
N SER A 202 -9.72 29.90 14.30
CA SER A 202 -9.60 31.36 14.09
C SER A 202 -10.93 31.95 13.67
#